data_AF-A0A2H5DVZ1-F1
#
_entry.id   AF-A0A2H5DVZ1-F1
#
_cell.length_a   1.000
_cell.length_b   1.000
_cell.length_c   1.000
_cell.angle_alpha   90.00
_cell.angle_beta   90.00
_cell.angle_gamma   90.00
#
_symmetry.space_group_name_H-M   'P 1'
#
loop_
_entity.id
_entity.type
_entity.pdbx_description
1 polymer ?
#
loop_
_entity_poly.entity_id
_entity_poly.type
_entity_poly.pdbx_seq_one_letter_code
_entity_poly.pdbx_strand_id
1 'polypeptide(L)'
;MNMGQRIKMARRARKRSQDWLGAEVGVNQSSVSQWEHGQTEPTSENLSRIADVLRISYEWLATGRGEMELSFSPVELHIAEPLLDDDQRELLALFEQLPRGKRSILMQFMRDWINK
;
A
#
# COMPACT_ATOMS: atom_id res chain seq x y z
N MET A 1 -3.63 -26.65 4.25
CA MET A 1 -2.63 -26.16 3.28
C MET A 1 -1.44 -25.59 4.06
N ASN A 2 -0.22 -26.10 3.84
CA ASN A 2 0.97 -25.60 4.53
C ASN A 2 1.57 -24.37 3.81
N MET A 3 2.60 -23.74 4.41
CA MET A 3 3.23 -22.54 3.85
C MET A 3 3.84 -22.77 2.47
N GLY A 4 4.53 -23.89 2.27
CA GLY A 4 5.10 -24.26 0.98
C GLY A 4 4.06 -24.36 -0.13
N GLN A 5 2.92 -24.99 0.16
CA GLN A 5 1.78 -25.05 -0.76
C GLN A 5 1.25 -23.64 -1.07
N ARG A 6 1.22 -22.73 -0.09
CA ARG A 6 0.74 -21.35 -0.29
C ARG A 6 1.68 -20.54 -1.18
N ILE A 7 2.99 -20.66 -0.98
CA ILE A 7 4.01 -20.09 -1.88
C ILE A 7 3.77 -20.58 -3.31
N LYS A 8 3.64 -21.90 -3.50
CA LYS A 8 3.41 -22.53 -4.80
C LYS A 8 2.12 -22.03 -5.46
N MET A 9 1.04 -21.93 -4.69
CA MET A 9 -0.25 -21.47 -5.19
C MET A 9 -0.16 -20.01 -5.64
N ALA A 10 0.35 -19.11 -4.80
CA ALA A 10 0.46 -17.69 -5.12
C ALA A 10 1.38 -17.46 -6.34
N ARG A 11 2.54 -18.13 -6.40
CA ARG A 11 3.45 -18.04 -7.55
C ARG A 11 2.78 -18.49 -8.85
N ARG A 12 2.03 -19.60 -8.81
CA ARG A 12 1.28 -20.11 -9.97
C ARG A 12 0.14 -19.18 -10.37
N ALA A 13 -0.55 -18.55 -9.41
CA ALA A 13 -1.56 -17.53 -9.71
C ALA A 13 -0.97 -16.34 -10.47
N ARG A 14 0.31 -16.00 -10.22
CA ARG A 14 1.07 -14.99 -10.99
C ARG A 14 1.71 -15.53 -12.27
N LYS A 15 1.53 -16.81 -12.60
CA LYS A 15 2.12 -17.50 -13.76
C LYS A 15 3.65 -17.37 -13.82
N ARG A 16 4.32 -17.37 -12.67
CA ARG A 16 5.79 -17.24 -12.58
C ARG A 16 6.48 -18.58 -12.32
N SER A 17 7.73 -18.72 -12.76
CA SER A 17 8.56 -19.91 -12.49
C SER A 17 9.21 -19.85 -11.09
N GLN A 18 9.67 -20.99 -10.58
CA GLN A 18 10.42 -21.03 -9.31
C GLN A 18 11.75 -20.27 -9.43
N ASP A 19 12.38 -20.33 -10.60
CA ASP A 19 13.61 -19.60 -10.91
C ASP A 19 13.40 -18.08 -10.84
N TRP A 20 12.31 -17.59 -11.43
CA TRP A 20 11.92 -16.19 -11.32
C TRP A 20 11.74 -15.77 -9.86
N LEU A 21 10.99 -16.56 -9.06
CA LEU A 21 10.79 -16.21 -7.65
C LEU A 21 12.09 -16.22 -6.87
N GLY A 22 13.01 -17.14 -7.17
CA GLY A 22 14.34 -17.16 -6.58
C GLY A 22 15.10 -15.87 -6.87
N ALA A 23 15.16 -15.47 -8.14
CA ALA A 23 15.83 -14.24 -8.56
C ALA A 23 15.27 -12.99 -7.88
N GLU A 24 13.94 -12.84 -7.79
CA GLU A 24 13.30 -11.68 -7.15
C GLU A 24 13.49 -11.63 -5.62
N VAL A 25 13.54 -12.80 -4.98
CA VAL A 25 13.75 -12.91 -3.52
C VAL A 25 15.23 -12.84 -3.14
N GLY A 26 16.15 -13.07 -4.10
CA GLY A 26 17.59 -13.11 -3.87
C GLY A 26 18.11 -14.47 -3.41
N VAL A 27 17.44 -15.56 -3.81
CA VAL A 27 17.83 -16.96 -3.51
C VAL A 27 17.91 -17.79 -4.78
N ASN A 28 18.46 -19.01 -4.70
CA ASN A 28 18.48 -19.91 -5.84
C ASN A 28 17.10 -20.61 -6.04
N GLN A 29 16.86 -21.10 -7.25
CA GLN A 29 15.65 -21.86 -7.59
C GLN A 29 15.43 -23.08 -6.69
N SER A 30 16.51 -23.73 -6.25
CA SER A 30 16.41 -24.91 -5.39
C SER A 30 15.84 -24.60 -4.01
N SER A 31 16.14 -23.43 -3.43
CA SER A 31 15.54 -22.97 -2.17
C SER A 31 14.04 -22.82 -2.32
N VAL A 32 13.57 -22.19 -3.40
CA VAL A 32 12.14 -22.08 -3.71
C VAL A 32 11.50 -23.45 -3.85
N SER A 33 12.16 -24.38 -4.54
CA SER A 33 11.66 -25.76 -4.66
C SER A 33 11.56 -26.44 -3.30
N GLN A 34 12.57 -26.34 -2.44
CA GLN A 34 12.55 -26.92 -1.10
C GLN A 34 11.41 -26.35 -0.25
N TRP A 35 11.18 -25.03 -0.31
CA TRP A 35 10.06 -24.38 0.38
C TRP A 35 8.72 -24.91 -0.12
N GLU A 36 8.52 -24.97 -1.44
CA GLU A 36 7.25 -25.43 -2.03
C GLU A 36 6.93 -26.90 -1.77
N HIS A 37 7.95 -27.72 -1.51
CA HIS A 37 7.81 -29.13 -1.11
C HIS A 37 7.81 -29.32 0.42
N GLY A 38 7.94 -28.25 1.21
CA GLY A 38 7.95 -28.30 2.66
C GLY A 38 9.19 -28.97 3.27
N GLN A 39 10.30 -29.00 2.52
CA GLN A 39 11.57 -29.57 3.01
C GLN A 39 12.30 -28.60 3.95
N THR A 40 12.17 -27.30 3.68
CA THR A 40 12.70 -26.21 4.51
C THR A 40 11.67 -25.08 4.56
N GLU A 41 11.82 -24.17 5.52
CA GLU A 41 11.01 -22.95 5.60
C GLU A 41 11.84 -21.72 5.21
N PRO A 42 11.24 -20.72 4.54
CA PRO A 42 11.89 -19.44 4.33
C PRO A 42 12.08 -18.71 5.66
N THR A 43 13.15 -17.91 5.77
CA THR A 43 13.31 -16.96 6.88
C THR A 43 12.17 -15.94 6.85
N SER A 44 11.91 -15.26 7.98
CA SER A 44 10.92 -14.15 8.03
C SER A 44 11.19 -13.08 6.97
N GLU A 45 12.46 -12.76 6.73
CA GLU A 45 12.89 -11.81 5.71
C GLU A 45 12.54 -12.29 4.29
N ASN A 46 12.83 -13.55 3.96
CA ASN A 46 12.47 -14.13 2.66
C ASN A 46 10.95 -14.25 2.51
N LEU A 47 10.23 -14.59 3.59
CA LEU A 47 8.78 -14.66 3.58
C LEU A 47 8.15 -13.29 3.30
N SER A 48 8.71 -12.21 3.85
CA SER A 48 8.30 -10.84 3.55
C SER A 48 8.54 -10.50 2.08
N ARG A 49 9.74 -10.77 1.55
CA ARG A 49 10.05 -10.56 0.13
C ARG A 49 9.11 -11.33 -0.79
N ILE A 50 8.80 -12.59 -0.47
CA ILE A 50 7.84 -13.38 -1.24
C ILE A 50 6.46 -12.70 -1.26
N ALA A 51 5.99 -12.20 -0.10
CA ALA A 51 4.71 -11.51 -0.01
C ALA A 51 4.68 -10.23 -0.88
N ASP A 52 5.75 -9.44 -0.84
CA ASP A 52 5.89 -8.20 -1.62
C ASP A 52 5.95 -8.48 -3.13
N VAL A 53 6.85 -9.39 -3.55
CA VAL A 53 7.08 -9.74 -4.96
C VAL A 53 5.82 -10.34 -5.59
N LEU A 54 5.09 -11.18 -4.86
CA LEU A 54 3.86 -11.80 -5.34
C LEU A 54 2.63 -10.89 -5.15
N ARG A 55 2.77 -9.76 -4.43
CA ARG A 55 1.70 -8.84 -4.02
C ARG A 55 0.55 -9.59 -3.35
N ILE A 56 0.86 -10.26 -2.25
CA ILE A 56 -0.09 -11.04 -1.45
C ILE A 56 0.00 -10.67 0.02
N SER A 57 -1.02 -11.03 0.80
CA SER A 57 -0.99 -10.85 2.25
C SER A 57 0.09 -11.71 2.90
N TYR A 58 0.97 -11.06 3.69
CA TYR A 58 1.95 -11.74 4.52
C TYR A 58 1.28 -12.64 5.57
N GLU A 59 0.19 -12.18 6.21
CA GLU A 59 -0.51 -12.98 7.21
C GLU A 59 -1.07 -14.26 6.58
N TRP A 60 -1.67 -14.16 5.40
CA TRP A 60 -2.18 -15.32 4.69
C TRP A 60 -1.05 -16.26 4.29
N LEU A 61 0.07 -15.73 3.80
CA LEU A 61 1.22 -16.53 3.43
C LEU A 61 1.82 -17.26 4.65
N ALA A 62 1.98 -16.57 5.77
CA ALA A 62 2.59 -17.09 6.99
C ALA A 62 1.67 -18.07 7.74
N THR A 63 0.38 -17.74 7.89
CA THR A 63 -0.53 -18.43 8.80
C THR A 63 -1.66 -19.17 8.09
N GLY A 64 -1.98 -18.80 6.85
CA GLY A 64 -3.15 -19.28 6.12
C GLY A 64 -4.47 -18.63 6.53
N ARG A 65 -4.45 -17.63 7.43
CA ARG A 65 -5.65 -16.86 7.79
C ARG A 65 -5.87 -15.68 6.85
N GLY A 66 -7.12 -15.27 6.69
CA GLY A 66 -7.51 -14.15 5.83
C GLY A 66 -7.46 -14.50 4.34
N GLU A 67 -7.39 -13.47 3.51
CA GLU A 67 -7.34 -13.59 2.05
C GLU A 67 -5.92 -13.50 1.51
N MET A 68 -5.65 -14.22 0.41
CA MET A 68 -4.36 -14.16 -0.29
C MET A 68 -4.15 -12.79 -0.94
N GLU A 69 -5.16 -12.28 -1.61
CA GLU A 69 -5.09 -11.03 -2.34
C GLU A 69 -5.19 -9.85 -1.37
N LEU A 70 -4.40 -8.81 -1.64
CA LEU A 70 -4.56 -7.54 -0.93
C LEU A 70 -5.80 -6.85 -1.51
N SER A 71 -6.90 -6.83 -0.76
CA SER A 71 -8.06 -6.02 -1.10
C SER A 71 -7.78 -4.55 -0.75
N PHE A 72 -7.30 -3.81 -1.74
CA PHE A 72 -7.36 -2.36 -1.67
C PHE A 72 -8.79 -1.94 -1.99
N SER A 73 -9.67 -1.92 -0.98
CA SER A 73 -10.81 -1.03 -1.08
C SER A 73 -10.25 0.39 -1.01
N PRO A 74 -10.58 1.28 -1.96
CA PRO A 74 -10.45 2.69 -1.68
C PRO A 74 -11.13 2.92 -0.33
N VAL A 75 -10.38 3.42 0.64
CA VAL A 75 -11.02 4.02 1.80
C VAL A 75 -11.72 5.22 1.20
N GLU A 76 -13.04 5.14 1.03
CA GLU A 76 -13.85 6.35 0.95
C GLU A 76 -13.63 7.05 2.28
N LEU A 77 -12.61 7.91 2.32
CA LEU A 77 -12.51 8.94 3.34
C LEU A 77 -13.73 9.83 3.09
N HIS A 78 -14.84 9.50 3.73
CA HIS A 78 -15.88 10.48 4.02
C HIS A 78 -15.26 11.47 5.01
N ILE A 79 -14.39 12.33 4.50
CA ILE A 79 -14.11 13.60 5.15
C ILE A 79 -15.48 14.26 5.11
N ALA A 80 -16.19 14.27 6.24
CA ALA A 80 -17.41 15.04 6.36
C ALA A 80 -17.09 16.41 5.77
N GLU A 81 -17.83 16.82 4.74
CA GLU A 81 -17.66 18.17 4.20
C GLU A 81 -17.69 19.10 5.41
N PRO A 82 -16.62 19.89 5.66
CA PRO A 82 -16.63 20.78 6.79
C PRO A 82 -17.90 21.63 6.65
N LEU A 83 -18.70 21.69 7.72
CA LEU A 83 -19.85 22.58 7.76
C LEU A 83 -19.29 24.01 7.84
N LEU A 84 -18.96 24.55 6.68
CA LEU A 84 -18.46 25.91 6.54
C LEU A 84 -19.61 26.85 6.81
N ASP A 85 -19.37 27.86 7.63
CA ASP A 85 -20.29 28.99 7.76
C ASP A 85 -20.27 29.86 6.48
N ASP A 86 -21.18 30.83 6.42
CA ASP A 86 -21.35 31.65 5.22
C ASP A 86 -20.10 32.46 4.88
N ASP A 87 -19.41 33.00 5.89
CA ASP A 87 -18.16 33.75 5.72
C ASP A 87 -17.03 32.85 5.17
N GLN A 88 -16.93 31.63 5.68
CA GLN A 88 -15.94 30.65 5.23
C GLN A 88 -16.20 30.21 3.78
N ARG A 89 -17.47 30.03 3.40
CA ARG A 89 -17.85 29.72 2.00
C ARG A 89 -17.53 30.87 1.06
N GLU A 90 -17.86 32.09 1.45
CA GLU A 90 -17.56 33.28 0.66
C GLU A 90 -16.04 33.46 0.49
N LEU A 91 -15.27 33.34 1.57
CA LEU A 91 -13.82 33.43 1.53
C LEU A 91 -13.21 32.40 0.56
N LEU A 92 -13.66 31.14 0.62
CA LEU A 92 -13.18 30.09 -0.28
C LEU A 92 -13.53 30.38 -1.73
N ALA A 93 -14.76 30.80 -2.02
CA ALA A 93 -15.19 31.15 -3.37
C ALA A 93 -14.38 32.32 -3.95
N LEU A 94 -14.06 33.33 -3.14
CA LEU A 94 -13.20 34.44 -3.54
C LEU A 94 -11.75 33.99 -3.73
N PHE A 95 -11.23 33.14 -2.82
CA PHE A 95 -9.87 32.62 -2.87
C PHE A 95 -9.61 31.79 -4.14
N GLU A 96 -10.57 30.96 -4.56
CA GLU A 96 -10.46 30.16 -5.78
C GLU A 96 -10.37 31.01 -7.05
N GLN A 97 -11.05 32.15 -7.08
CA GLN A 97 -11.01 33.08 -8.22
C GLN A 97 -9.71 33.90 -8.30
N LEU A 98 -8.93 33.97 -7.21
CA LEU A 98 -7.68 34.73 -7.19
C LEU A 98 -6.57 34.03 -8.00
N PRO A 99 -5.79 34.78 -8.81
CA PRO A 99 -4.52 34.31 -9.37
C PRO A 99 -3.58 33.80 -8.27
N ARG A 100 -2.81 32.74 -8.54
CA ARG A 100 -1.92 32.10 -7.54
C ARG A 100 -1.01 33.09 -6.80
N GLY A 101 -0.46 34.08 -7.49
CA GLY A 101 0.37 35.12 -6.87
C GLY A 101 -0.37 36.01 -5.85
N LYS A 102 -1.65 36.29 -6.08
CA LYS A 102 -2.49 37.06 -5.15
C LYS A 102 -2.93 36.24 -3.94
N ARG A 103 -3.09 34.92 -4.10
CA ARG A 103 -3.40 34.02 -2.98
C ARG A 103 -2.32 34.07 -1.90
N SER A 104 -1.05 34.02 -2.29
CA SER A 104 0.08 34.12 -1.35
C SER A 104 0.09 35.44 -0.58
N ILE A 105 -0.24 36.54 -1.24
CA ILE A 105 -0.32 37.88 -0.61
C ILE A 105 -1.46 37.91 0.42
N LEU A 106 -2.65 37.40 0.08
CA LEU A 106 -3.78 37.32 1.01
C LEU A 106 -3.41 36.49 2.24
N MET A 107 -2.80 35.32 2.04
CA MET A 107 -2.37 34.46 3.15
C MET A 107 -1.33 35.13 4.05
N GLN A 108 -0.40 35.89 3.47
CA GLN A 108 0.58 36.65 4.26
C GLN A 108 -0.11 37.74 5.09
N PHE A 109 -1.02 38.49 4.48
CA PHE A 109 -1.79 39.52 5.17
C PHE A 109 -2.62 38.95 6.34
N MET A 110 -3.33 37.84 6.13
CA MET A 110 -4.09 37.18 7.20
C MET A 110 -3.19 36.73 8.35
N ARG A 111 -2.00 36.19 8.06
CA ARG A 111 -1.01 35.81 9.09
C ARG A 111 -0.52 37.00 9.89
N ASP A 112 -0.21 38.11 9.22
CA ASP A 112 0.27 39.32 9.87
C ASP A 112 -0.80 39.97 10.75
N TRP A 113 -2.08 39.79 10.41
CA TRP A 113 -3.21 40.27 11.20
C TRP A 113 -3.44 39.41 12.46
N ILE A 114 -3.29 38.09 12.37
CA ILE A 114 -3.46 37.17 13.51
C ILE A 114 -2.31 37.30 14.53
N ASN A 115 -1.09 37.61 14.06
CA ASN A 115 0.11 37.66 14.89
C ASN A 115 0.39 39.04 15.52
N LYS A 116 -0.58 39.97 15.50
CA LYS A 116 -0.53 41.29 16.16
C LYS A 116 -1.53 41.35 17.30
#